data_AF-A0A536BJK0-F1
#
_entry.id   AF-A0A536BJK0-F1
#
_cell.length_a   1.000
_cell.length_b   1.000
_cell.length_c   1.000
_cell.angle_alpha   90.00
_cell.angle_beta   90.00
_cell.angle_gamma   90.00
#
_symmetry.space_group_name_H-M   'P 1'
#
loop_
_entity.id
_entity.type
_entity.pdbx_description
1 polymer ?
#
loop_
_entity_poly.entity_id
_entity_poly.type
_entity_poly.pdbx_seq_one_letter_code
_entity_poly.pdbx_strand_id
1 'polypeptide(L)' 'MKTAEDVELSEAQIAVHWREEEYFYPPAKFIGQANASDPGIFERFREENFPECFKEYADLLTWDKYWHTTLDTSNAP' A
#
# COMPACT_ATOMS: atom_id res chain seq x y z
N MET A 1 -49.46 7.95 4.73
CA MET A 1 -48.11 7.45 4.36
C MET A 1 -47.18 7.87 5.49
N LYS A 2 -46.76 6.94 6.37
CA LYS A 2 -45.84 7.27 7.46
C LYS A 2 -44.43 7.35 6.88
N THR A 3 -43.83 8.53 6.97
CA THR A 3 -42.44 8.82 6.60
C THR A 3 -41.51 7.97 7.45
N ALA A 4 -40.54 7.31 6.81
CA ALA A 4 -39.55 6.49 7.48
C ALA A 4 -38.76 7.36 8.49
N GLU A 5 -38.73 6.91 9.74
CA GLU A 5 -37.89 7.49 10.79
C GLU A 5 -36.42 7.39 10.35
N ASP A 6 -35.70 8.50 10.44
CA ASP A 6 -34.26 8.58 10.25
C ASP A 6 -33.61 7.84 11.42
N VAL A 7 -33.26 6.58 11.21
CA VAL A 7 -32.65 5.73 12.25
C VAL A 7 -31.20 6.17 12.41
N GLU A 8 -30.89 6.87 13.51
CA GLU A 8 -29.51 7.09 13.94
C GLU A 8 -28.85 5.73 14.24
N LEU A 9 -28.08 5.23 13.28
CA LEU A 9 -27.27 4.02 13.42
C LEU A 9 -25.89 4.41 13.95
N SER A 10 -25.49 3.81 15.07
CA SER A 10 -24.14 3.98 15.63
C SER A 10 -23.07 3.31 14.77
N GLU A 11 -21.82 3.78 14.85
CA GLU A 11 -20.68 3.20 14.14
C GLU A 11 -20.53 1.69 14.41
N ALA A 12 -20.79 1.26 15.65
CA ALA A 12 -20.80 -0.15 16.05
C ALA A 12 -21.92 -0.99 15.37
N GLN A 13 -23.02 -0.35 14.96
CA GLN A 13 -24.11 -0.99 14.21
C GLN A 13 -23.85 -1.01 12.69
N ILE A 14 -22.93 -0.17 12.20
CA ILE A 14 -22.52 -0.09 10.78
C ILE A 14 -21.24 -0.92 10.54
N ALA A 15 -20.42 -1.15 11.57
CA ALA A 15 -19.16 -1.87 11.48
C ALA A 15 -19.37 -3.34 11.05
N VAL A 16 -18.90 -3.67 9.84
CA VAL A 16 -18.74 -5.04 9.37
C VAL A 16 -17.52 -5.64 10.06
N HIS A 17 -17.71 -6.19 11.25
CA HIS A 17 -16.69 -7.04 11.87
C HIS A 17 -16.60 -8.36 11.09
N TRP A 18 -15.72 -8.42 10.10
CA TRP A 18 -15.22 -9.71 9.63
C TRP A 18 -14.65 -10.43 10.86
N ARG A 19 -15.06 -11.68 11.09
CA ARG A 19 -14.50 -12.45 12.22
C ARG A 19 -12.99 -12.55 12.05
N GLU A 20 -12.21 -12.37 13.10
CA GLU A 20 -10.77 -12.61 13.02
C GLU A 20 -10.52 -14.05 12.57
N GLU A 21 -9.91 -14.21 11.40
CA GLU A 21 -9.45 -15.50 10.90
C GLU A 21 -8.10 -15.85 11.55
N GLU A 22 -7.81 -17.15 11.64
CA GLU A 22 -6.50 -17.61 12.14
C GLU A 22 -5.38 -17.14 11.21
N TYR A 23 -4.26 -16.70 11.79
CA TYR A 23 -3.10 -16.25 11.03
C TYR A 23 -2.25 -17.45 10.58
N PHE A 24 -2.08 -17.62 9.27
CA PHE A 24 -1.24 -18.67 8.70
C PHE A 24 0.06 -18.09 8.13
N TYR A 25 1.20 -18.50 8.69
CA TYR A 25 2.51 -18.10 8.18
C TYR A 25 2.86 -18.85 6.88
N PRO A 26 3.44 -18.18 5.88
CA PRO A 26 3.88 -18.84 4.65
C PRO A 26 5.05 -19.79 4.92
N PRO A 27 5.15 -20.92 4.19
CA PRO A 27 6.26 -21.84 4.33
C PRO A 27 7.58 -21.21 3.85
N ALA A 28 8.71 -21.61 4.42
CA ALA A 28 10.03 -21.05 4.08
C ALA A 28 10.37 -21.12 2.57
N LYS A 29 9.96 -22.19 1.88
CA LYS A 29 10.13 -22.34 0.43
C LYS A 29 9.42 -21.23 -0.37
N PHE A 30 8.26 -20.77 0.12
CA PHE A 30 7.52 -19.67 -0.50
C PHE A 30 8.20 -18.33 -0.22
N ILE A 31 8.61 -18.08 1.03
CA ILE A 31 9.30 -16.84 1.43
C ILE A 31 10.58 -16.65 0.61
N GLY A 32 11.37 -17.71 0.40
CA GLY A 32 12.62 -17.65 -0.37
C GLY A 32 12.46 -17.30 -1.85
N GLN A 33 11.23 -17.24 -2.37
CA GLN A 33 10.91 -16.82 -3.74
C GLN A 33 10.48 -15.36 -3.82
N ALA A 34 10.41 -14.65 -2.69
CA ALA A 34 9.97 -13.26 -2.69
C ALA A 34 10.97 -12.37 -3.43
N ASN A 35 10.48 -11.55 -4.37
CA ASN A 35 11.28 -10.54 -5.05
C ASN A 35 11.83 -9.47 -4.08
N ALA A 36 11.10 -9.25 -2.98
CA ALA A 36 11.41 -8.32 -1.90
C ALA A 36 11.82 -9.08 -0.62
N SER A 37 12.79 -9.99 -0.71
CA SER A 37 13.21 -10.82 0.43
C SER A 37 14.17 -10.13 1.41
N ASP A 38 14.75 -8.99 1.02
CA ASP A 38 15.67 -8.21 1.88
C ASP A 38 14.86 -7.40 2.92
N PRO A 39 15.04 -7.66 4.23
CA PRO A 39 14.35 -6.91 5.29
C PRO A 39 14.62 -5.39 5.25
N GLY A 40 15.77 -4.97 4.69
CA GLY A 40 16.10 -3.56 4.52
C GLY A 40 15.17 -2.81 3.57
N ILE A 41 14.29 -3.50 2.82
CA ILE A 41 13.33 -2.88 1.91
C ILE A 41 12.39 -1.90 2.65
N PHE A 42 12.01 -2.18 3.90
CA PHE A 42 11.16 -1.29 4.68
C PHE A 42 11.85 0.06 4.93
N GLU A 43 13.14 0.05 5.24
CA GLU A 43 13.92 1.28 5.45
C GLU A 43 14.21 2.04 4.16
N ARG A 44 14.31 1.35 3.01
CA ARG A 44 14.51 2.01 1.71
C ARG A 44 13.22 2.65 1.20
N PHE A 45 12.07 2.02 1.43
CA PHE A 45 10.76 2.46 0.93
C PHE A 45 9.90 3.22 1.96
N ARG A 46 10.45 3.54 3.13
CA ARG A 46 9.78 4.40 4.11
C ARG A 46 9.47 5.80 3.57
N GLU A 47 8.52 6.47 4.21
CA GLU A 47 7.99 7.78 3.80
C GLU A 47 9.07 8.86 3.72
N GLU A 48 10.08 8.84 4.59
CA GLU A 48 11.16 9.83 4.57
C GLU A 48 12.02 9.79 3.29
N ASN A 49 11.98 8.68 2.55
CA ASN A 49 12.66 8.53 1.28
C ASN A 49 11.73 8.76 0.08
N PHE A 50 10.43 9.01 0.31
CA PHE A 50 9.50 9.34 -0.75
C PHE A 50 9.82 10.73 -1.33
N PRO A 51 9.74 10.93 -2.66
CA PRO A 51 9.40 9.95 -3.70
C PRO A 51 10.61 9.14 -4.22
N GLU A 52 11.82 9.51 -3.84
CA GLU A 52 13.07 8.98 -4.42
C GLU A 52 13.29 7.48 -4.21
N CYS A 53 12.64 6.85 -3.23
CA CYS A 53 12.63 5.39 -3.08
C CYS A 53 12.15 4.66 -4.35
N PHE A 54 11.29 5.27 -5.17
CA PHE A 54 10.85 4.69 -6.43
C PHE A 54 11.92 4.66 -7.54
N LYS A 55 13.02 5.41 -7.37
CA LYS A 55 14.17 5.34 -8.28
C LYS A 55 14.73 3.93 -8.39
N GLU A 56 14.75 3.17 -7.28
CA GLU A 56 15.23 1.78 -7.23
C GLU A 56 14.50 0.89 -8.24
N TYR A 57 13.19 1.08 -8.42
CA TYR A 57 12.42 0.36 -9.44
C TYR A 57 12.64 0.91 -10.85
N ALA A 58 12.70 2.24 -11.00
CA ALA A 58 12.88 2.86 -12.30
C ALA A 58 14.25 2.52 -12.92
N ASP A 59 15.29 2.32 -12.10
CA ASP A 59 16.61 1.87 -12.53
C ASP A 59 16.63 0.40 -13.02
N LEU A 60 15.60 -0.42 -12.72
CA LEU A 60 15.46 -1.78 -13.26
C LEU A 60 14.98 -1.80 -14.73
N LEU A 61 14.46 -0.68 -15.21
CA LEU A 61 13.88 -0.56 -16.55
C LEU A 61 14.94 -0.06 -17.55
N THR A 62 14.80 -0.48 -18.81
CA THR A 62 15.59 0.09 -19.91
C THR A 62 14.84 1.27 -20.49
N TRP A 63 15.46 2.44 -20.47
CA TRP A 63 14.86 3.69 -20.95
C TRP A 63 15.51 4.14 -22.25
N ASP A 64 14.68 4.54 -23.22
CA ASP A 64 15.14 5.26 -24.41
C ASP A 64 15.68 6.65 -24.04
N LYS A 65 15.01 7.32 -23.09
CA LYS A 65 15.48 8.57 -22.47
C LYS A 65 15.30 8.52 -20.96
N TYR A 66 16.34 8.92 -20.24
CA TYR A 66 16.32 8.99 -18.77
C TYR A 66 15.31 10.03 -18.26
N TRP A 67 14.60 9.72 -17.18
CA TRP A 67 13.68 10.65 -16.50
C TRP A 67 14.46 11.58 -15.56
N HIS A 68 13.87 12.72 -15.21
CA HIS A 68 14.56 13.75 -14.42
C HIS A 68 13.82 14.13 -13.13
N THR A 69 12.56 13.71 -12.99
CA THR A 69 11.71 14.03 -11.85
C THR A 69 10.92 12.78 -11.49
N THR A 70 11.04 12.33 -10.24
CA THR A 70 10.37 11.13 -9.75
C THR A 70 8.88 11.38 -9.51
N LEU A 71 8.53 12.55 -8.99
CA LEU A 71 7.16 12.98 -8.77
C LEU A 71 7.09 14.51 -8.91
N ASP A 72 6.13 15.01 -9.70
CA ASP A 72 5.81 16.43 -9.83
C ASP A 72 4.41 16.69 -9.25
N THR A 73 4.36 17.37 -8.11
CA THR A 73 3.12 17.75 -7.41
C THR A 73 2.78 19.24 -7.57
N SER A 74 3.41 19.94 -8.52
CA SER A 74 3.21 21.38 -8.70
C SER A 74 1.77 21.78 -9.03
N ASN A 75 0.98 20.86 -9.61
CA ASN A 75 -0.43 21.05 -9.94
C ASN A 75 -1.29 19.85 -9.46
N ALA A 76 -1.19 19.48 -8.19
CA ALA A 76 -2.03 18.42 -7.62
C ALA A 76 -3.53 18.81 -7.60
N PRO A 77 -4.47 17.87 -7.87
CA PRO A 77 -5.91 18.11 -7.85
C PRO A 77 -6.51 18.30 -6.45
#